data_AF-A0A7H1NNP6-F1
#
_entry.id   AF-A0A7H1NNP6-F1
#
_cell.length_a   1.000
_cell.length_b   1.000
_cell.length_c   1.000
_cell.angle_alpha   90.00
_cell.angle_beta   90.00
_cell.angle_gamma   90.00
#
_symmetry.space_group_name_H-M   'P 1'
#
loop_
_entity.id
_entity.type
_entity.pdbx_description
1 polymer ?
#
loop_
_entity_poly.entity_id
_entity_poly.type
_entity_poly.pdbx_seq_one_letter_code
_entity_poly.pdbx_strand_id
1 'polypeptide(L)' 'MRAGIIRLAVMYYIRYPLSYHQVEDLLWEQGSDVCHETVRYWVGVFGKKLAHSIRRKRQEDSHQISIEVDVT' A
#
# COMPACT_ATOMS: atom_id res chain seq x y z
N MET A 1 -6.42 5.97 15.42
CA MET A 1 -5.66 5.60 14.19
C MET A 1 -6.40 6.10 12.96
N ARG A 2 -5.76 6.92 12.12
CA ARG A 2 -6.36 7.38 10.86
C ARG A 2 -6.29 6.23 9.84
N ALA A 3 -7.38 5.93 9.14
CA ALA A 3 -7.43 4.85 8.13
C ALA A 3 -6.38 5.01 7.01
N GLY A 4 -5.91 6.24 6.77
CA GLY A 4 -4.83 6.52 5.81
C GLY A 4 -3.49 5.87 6.17
N ILE A 5 -3.16 5.75 7.46
CA ILE A 5 -1.87 5.20 7.95
C ILE A 5 -1.77 3.71 7.61
N ILE A 6 -2.84 2.95 7.82
CA ILE A 6 -2.91 1.51 7.54
C ILE A 6 -2.73 1.24 6.05
N ARG A 7 -3.43 2.02 5.22
CA ARG A 7 -3.34 1.91 3.76
C ARG A 7 -1.93 2.26 3.27
N LEU A 8 -1.32 3.31 3.82
CA LEU A 8 0.02 3.75 3.46
C LEU A 8 1.07 2.70 3.85
N ALA A 9 1.02 2.19 5.08
CA ALA A 9 1.93 1.14 5.58
C ALA A 9 1.90 -0.12 4.69
N VAL A 10 0.68 -0.62 4.42
CA VAL A 10 0.50 -1.82 3.60
C VAL A 10 0.86 -1.55 2.14
N MET A 11 0.64 -0.34 1.62
CA MET A 11 1.08 0.04 0.27
C MET A 11 2.61 0.09 0.14
N TYR A 12 3.32 0.66 1.12
CA TYR A 12 4.79 0.67 1.13
C TYR A 12 5.34 -0.75 1.11
N TYR A 13 4.81 -1.64 1.95
CA TYR A 13 5.22 -3.05 2.01
C TYR A 13 4.96 -3.81 0.70
N ILE A 14 3.82 -3.57 0.03
CA ILE A 14 3.47 -4.29 -1.21
C ILE A 14 4.22 -3.72 -2.43
N ARG A 15 4.44 -2.40 -2.48
CA ARG A 15 4.98 -1.72 -3.67
C ARG A 15 6.50 -1.65 -3.68
N TYR A 16 7.12 -1.61 -2.51
CA TYR A 16 8.57 -1.57 -2.33
C TYR A 16 8.98 -2.75 -1.45
N PRO A 17 10.09 -3.45 -1.76
CA PRO A 17 10.59 -4.55 -0.93
C PRO A 17 11.26 -4.01 0.34
N LEU A 18 10.54 -3.21 1.12
CA LEU A 18 10.98 -2.61 2.38
C LEU A 18 10.82 -3.61 3.52
N SER A 19 11.76 -3.58 4.45
CA SER A 19 11.63 -4.29 5.73
C SER A 19 10.56 -3.62 6.61
N TYR A 20 9.98 -4.37 7.55
CA TYR A 20 8.96 -3.85 8.46
C TYR A 20 9.47 -2.66 9.29
N HIS A 21 10.75 -2.65 9.66
CA HIS A 21 11.39 -1.53 10.37
C HIS A 21 11.50 -0.27 9.51
N GLN A 22 11.85 -0.40 8.24
CA GLN A 22 11.87 0.76 7.34
C GLN A 22 10.47 1.35 7.14
N VAL A 23 9.43 0.52 7.16
CA VAL A 23 8.04 1.02 7.11
C VAL A 23 7.67 1.72 8.41
N GLU A 24 8.09 1.19 9.56
CA GLU A 24 7.94 1.83 10.88
C GLU A 24 8.63 3.20 10.91
N ASP A 25 9.89 3.31 10.47
CA ASP A 25 10.64 4.56 10.40
C ASP A 25 9.92 5.61 9.55
N LEU A 26 9.41 5.22 8.37
CA LEU A 26 8.66 6.12 7.48
C LEU A 26 7.35 6.62 8.10
N LEU A 27 6.66 5.75 8.85
CA LEU A 27 5.42 6.14 9.55
C LEU A 27 5.72 7.05 10.73
N TRP A 28 6.84 6.80 11.42
CA TRP A 28 7.33 7.62 12.52
C TRP A 28 7.71 9.03 12.04
N GLU A 29 8.42 9.14 10.91
CA GLU A 29 8.70 10.42 10.24
C GLU A 29 7.43 11.18 9.82
N GLN A 30 6.35 10.46 9.48
CA GLN A 30 5.03 11.03 9.19
C GLN A 30 4.25 11.44 10.46
N GLY A 31 4.85 11.30 11.66
CA GLY A 31 4.23 11.63 12.94
C GLY A 31 3.27 10.57 13.47
N SER A 32 3.37 9.34 12.97
CA SER A 32 2.56 8.20 13.44
C SER A 32 3.42 7.26 14.28
N ASP A 33 3.08 7.13 15.57
CA ASP A 33 3.72 6.17 16.47
C ASP A 33 3.12 4.77 16.24
N VAL A 34 3.77 3.97 15.39
CA VAL A 34 3.31 2.63 15.00
C VAL A 34 4.49 1.68 14.98
N CYS A 35 4.44 0.63 15.81
CA CYS A 35 5.53 -0.35 15.87
C CYS A 35 5.52 -1.31 14.66
N HIS A 36 6.67 -1.86 14.29
CA HIS A 36 6.79 -2.86 13.20
C HIS A 36 5.88 -4.08 13.38
N GLU A 37 5.58 -4.49 14.62
CA GLU A 37 4.63 -5.57 14.95
C GLU A 37 3.20 -5.25 14.48
N THR A 38 2.79 -3.98 14.61
CA THR A 38 1.49 -3.50 14.14
C THR A 38 1.43 -3.52 12.61
N VAL A 39 2.52 -3.11 11.95
CA VAL A 39 2.65 -3.20 10.48
C VAL A 39 2.54 -4.66 10.04
N ARG A 40 3.23 -5.59 10.72
CA ARG A 40 3.17 -7.03 10.42
C ARG A 40 1.76 -7.59 10.60
N TYR A 41 1.06 -7.18 11.66
CA TYR A 41 -0.34 -7.57 11.87
C TYR A 41 -1.26 -7.06 10.75
N TRP A 42 -1.11 -5.79 10.34
CA TRP A 42 -1.89 -5.23 9.23
C TRP A 42 -1.60 -5.91 7.90
N VAL A 43 -0.34 -6.23 7.61
CA VAL A 43 0.02 -7.00 6.41
C VAL A 43 -0.60 -8.40 6.47
N GLY A 44 -0.64 -9.05 7.63
CA GLY A 44 -1.30 -10.36 7.79
C GLY A 44 -2.81 -10.33 7.57
N VAL A 45 -3.49 -9.32 8.10
CA VAL A 45 -4.96 -9.20 8.06
C VAL A 45 -5.47 -8.56 6.78
N PHE A 46 -4.86 -7.43 6.39
CA PHE A 46 -5.27 -6.64 5.24
C PHE A 46 -4.49 -6.97 3.98
N GLY A 47 -3.30 -7.57 4.06
CA GLY A 47 -2.44 -7.80 2.90
C GLY A 47 -3.16 -8.51 1.75
N LYS A 48 -3.99 -9.52 2.02
CA LYS A 48 -4.79 -10.19 0.96
C LYS A 48 -5.84 -9.28 0.32
N LYS A 49 -6.61 -8.55 1.15
CA LYS A 49 -7.67 -7.64 0.67
C LYS A 49 -7.09 -6.44 -0.06
N LEU A 50 -6.02 -5.86 0.48
CA LEU A 50 -5.36 -4.69 -0.09
C LEU A 50 -4.52 -5.06 -1.32
N ALA A 51 -3.81 -6.18 -1.32
CA ALA A 51 -3.09 -6.65 -2.51
C ALA A 51 -4.06 -6.93 -3.67
N HIS A 52 -5.23 -7.52 -3.39
CA HIS A 52 -6.26 -7.71 -4.41
C HIS A 52 -6.83 -6.37 -4.89
N SER A 53 -7.08 -5.41 -4.00
CA SER A 53 -7.53 -4.06 -4.38
C SER A 53 -6.48 -3.29 -5.21
N ILE A 54 -5.20 -3.38 -4.86
CA ILE A 54 -4.10 -2.74 -5.60
C ILE A 54 -3.93 -3.38 -6.98
N ARG A 55 -4.00 -4.72 -7.07
CA ARG A 55 -3.92 -5.44 -8.36
C ARG A 55 -5.08 -5.07 -9.28
N ARG A 56 -6.30 -4.98 -8.76
CA ARG A 56 -7.47 -4.56 -9.56
C ARG A 56 -7.32 -3.12 -10.07
N LYS A 57 -6.91 -2.19 -9.19
CA LYS A 57 -6.69 -0.80 -9.62
C LYS A 57 -5.62 -0.69 -10.70
N ARG A 58 -4.56 -1.51 -10.63
CA ARG A 58 -3.53 -1.56 -11.68
C ARG A 58 -4.05 -2.12 -13.00
N GLN A 59 -4.98 -3.09 -12.99
CA GLN A 59 -5.62 -3.54 -14.22
C GLN A 59 -6.52 -2.46 -14.81
N GLU A 60 -7.25 -1.74 -13.98
CA GLU A 60 -8.15 -0.66 -14.42
C GLU A 60 -7.37 0.54 -14.98
N ASP A 61 -6.27 0.95 -14.34
CA ASP A 61 -5.34 1.95 -14.88
C ASP A 61 -4.70 1.46 -16.21
N SER A 62 -4.38 0.17 -16.35
CA SER A 62 -3.92 -0.39 -17.62
C SER A 62 -4.99 -0.40 -18.72
N HIS A 63 -6.27 -0.53 -18.39
CA HIS A 63 -7.34 -0.43 -19.39
C HIS A 63 -7.65 1.02 -19.74
N GLN A 64 -7.49 1.97 -18.81
CA GLN A 64 -7.65 3.41 -19.07
C GLN A 64 -6.59 3.93 -20.05
N ILE A 65 -5.33 3.49 -19.92
CA ILE A 65 -4.25 3.86 -20.84
C ILE A 65 -4.53 3.36 -22.26
N SER A 66 -5.13 2.17 -22.42
CA SER A 66 -5.48 1.62 -23.74
C SER A 66 -6.63 2.36 -24.45
N ILE A 67 -7.50 3.07 -23.73
CA ILE A 67 -8.60 3.85 -24.35
C ILE A 67 -8.12 5.23 -24.81
N GLU A 68 -7.09 5.80 -24.18
CA GLU A 68 -6.53 7.10 -24.58
C GLU A 68 -5.50 6.99 -25.71
N VAL A 69 -4.84 5.84 -25.91
CA VAL A 69 -3.87 5.66 -27.01
C VAL A 69 -4.49 5.20 -28.34
N ASP A 70 -5.79 4.92 -28.39
CA ASP A 70 -6.53 4.52 -29.61
C ASP A 70 -7.50 5.62 -30.12
N VAL A 71 -7.46 6.81 -29.52
CA VAL A 71 -8.14 8.03 -30.02
C VAL A 71 -7.10 9.12 -30.24
N THR A 72 -6.18 8.91 -31.16
CA THR A 72 -5.39 9.94 -31.88
C THR A 72 -4.88 9.32 -33.17
#